data_AF-A0A8T5AZE7-F1
#
_entry.id   AF-A0A8T5AZE7-F1
#
_cell.length_a   1.000
_cell.length_b   1.000
_cell.length_c   1.000
_cell.angle_alpha   90.00
_cell.angle_beta   90.00
_cell.angle_gamma   90.00
#
_symmetry.space_group_name_H-M   'P 1'
#
loop_
_entity.id
_entity.type
_entity.pdbx_description
1 polymer ?
#
loop_
_entity_poly.entity_id
_entity_poly.type
_entity_poly.pdbx_seq_one_letter_code
_entity_poly.pdbx_strand_id
1 'polypeptide(L)'
;MYFDLAMPLTLFVVTVVVILLHDKTESKLKRTFEEREFKVKDAILLVAAISVAVSVIVFIPQLALMIFFLFAYSLLLFIFTYLFSDVKKAHAKLFCIAFSVVSFTAATVCLFSSMFSDVLLAYGAAALYSLCGLSFIALVYEENRRGSGARWYLATMPPVLFLALYVFFNMTPIWFPYLLSMFGLIFAVLITLYIGSLFTWKSTLVFAGLLTFVDIVLVLVTRTMVSAATHVSGLRLPMLVVLPTLPQITINGSTLFMSLGLGDLFFAGLLAVQMYKKFGRTIAFLSAAAMSFSFLIFEAFILNFRIRAFPGTLMIICGWLPIMFLESLKNSTAAKQATNPTGSLL
;
A
#
# COMPACT_ATOMS: atom_id res chain seq x y z
N MET A 1 14.78 27.16 2.49
CA MET A 1 14.17 26.09 3.31
C MET A 1 13.89 24.92 2.38
N TYR A 2 14.41 23.74 2.70
CA TYR A 2 14.14 22.53 1.91
C TYR A 2 12.80 21.91 2.33
N PHE A 3 11.99 21.50 1.37
CA PHE A 3 10.74 20.79 1.61
C PHE A 3 10.50 19.80 0.48
N ASP A 4 9.74 18.74 0.75
CA ASP A 4 9.34 17.74 -0.24
C ASP A 4 7.81 17.66 -0.30
N LEU A 5 7.26 17.83 -1.50
CA LEU A 5 5.83 17.66 -1.77
C LEU A 5 5.50 16.27 -2.32
N ALA A 6 6.48 15.50 -2.81
CA ALA A 6 6.23 14.22 -3.47
C ALA A 6 5.70 13.17 -2.50
N MET A 7 6.36 13.00 -1.36
CA MET A 7 5.99 12.00 -0.36
C MET A 7 4.66 12.30 0.36
N PRO A 8 4.40 13.53 0.86
CA PRO A 8 3.13 13.84 1.50
C PRO A 8 1.95 13.74 0.52
N LEU A 9 2.15 14.13 -0.74
CA LEU A 9 1.12 13.99 -1.77
C LEU A 9 0.87 12.52 -2.11
N THR A 10 1.91 11.69 -2.14
CA THR A 10 1.76 10.25 -2.34
C THR A 10 0.98 9.60 -1.21
N LEU A 11 1.28 9.95 0.05
CA LEU A 11 0.50 9.50 1.21
C LEU A 11 -0.97 9.94 1.09
N PHE A 12 -1.21 11.19 0.70
CA PHE A 12 -2.57 11.70 0.47
C PHE A 12 -3.30 10.92 -0.64
N VAL A 13 -2.67 10.72 -1.79
CA VAL A 13 -3.28 10.00 -2.92
C VAL A 13 -3.58 8.55 -2.55
N VAL A 14 -2.65 7.84 -1.90
CA VAL A 14 -2.87 6.45 -1.45
C VAL A 14 -4.02 6.37 -0.47
N THR A 15 -4.04 7.24 0.55
CA THR A 15 -5.13 7.25 1.56
C THR A 15 -6.48 7.57 0.93
N VAL A 16 -6.54 8.53 0.00
CA VAL A 16 -7.76 8.86 -0.78
C VAL A 16 -8.22 7.67 -1.62
N VAL A 17 -7.30 7.01 -2.34
CA VAL A 17 -7.63 5.83 -3.15
C VAL A 17 -8.21 4.71 -2.28
N VAL A 18 -7.62 4.47 -1.10
CA VAL A 18 -8.15 3.50 -0.14
C VAL A 18 -9.56 3.88 0.31
N ILE A 19 -9.82 5.15 0.71
CA ILE A 19 -11.16 5.61 1.09
C ILE A 19 -12.17 5.35 -0.04
N LEU A 20 -11.82 5.71 -1.28
CA LEU A 20 -12.71 5.57 -2.44
C LEU A 20 -12.98 4.11 -2.82
N LEU A 21 -11.99 3.24 -2.65
CA LEU A 21 -12.14 1.81 -2.95
C LEU A 21 -12.80 1.05 -1.81
N HIS A 22 -12.80 1.59 -0.58
CA HIS A 22 -13.32 0.90 0.59
C HIS A 22 -14.78 0.50 0.43
N ASP A 23 -15.68 1.41 0.03
CA ASP A 23 -17.11 1.13 -0.18
C ASP A 23 -17.36 -0.06 -1.11
N LYS A 24 -16.58 -0.13 -2.19
CA LYS A 24 -16.71 -1.18 -3.22
C LYS A 24 -16.15 -2.53 -2.77
N THR A 25 -15.19 -2.50 -1.85
CA THR A 25 -14.38 -3.67 -1.46
C THR A 25 -14.88 -4.29 -0.17
N GLU A 26 -15.38 -3.49 0.78
CA GLU A 26 -15.76 -3.96 2.12
C GLU A 26 -16.86 -5.03 2.06
N SER A 27 -17.91 -4.81 1.27
CA SER A 27 -19.02 -5.78 1.16
C SER A 27 -18.56 -7.14 0.62
N LYS A 28 -17.68 -7.14 -0.38
CA LYS A 28 -17.12 -8.36 -0.97
C LYS A 28 -16.14 -9.04 -0.02
N LEU A 29 -15.29 -8.28 0.67
CA LEU A 29 -14.35 -8.81 1.66
C LEU A 29 -15.09 -9.43 2.85
N LYS A 30 -16.06 -8.74 3.44
CA LYS A 30 -16.84 -9.25 4.59
C LYS A 30 -17.56 -10.56 4.26
N ARG A 31 -18.15 -10.66 3.06
CA ARG A 31 -18.80 -11.90 2.60
C ARG A 31 -17.81 -13.06 2.45
N THR A 32 -16.57 -12.78 2.08
CA THR A 32 -15.51 -13.79 1.92
C THR A 32 -14.93 -14.23 3.27
N PHE A 33 -14.93 -13.34 4.27
CA PHE A 33 -14.32 -13.54 5.58
C PHE A 33 -15.31 -13.85 6.71
N GLU A 34 -16.53 -14.29 6.38
CA GLU A 34 -17.57 -14.62 7.38
C GLU A 34 -17.80 -13.49 8.40
N GLU A 35 -17.67 -12.23 7.96
CA GLU A 35 -17.81 -11.05 8.81
C GLU A 35 -16.88 -11.02 10.04
N ARG A 36 -15.74 -11.72 10.00
CA ARG A 36 -14.78 -11.70 11.11
C ARG A 36 -14.21 -10.31 11.32
N GLU A 37 -14.32 -9.84 12.56
CA GLU A 37 -13.73 -8.58 13.01
C GLU A 37 -12.64 -8.85 14.06
N PHE A 38 -11.57 -8.05 14.01
CA PHE A 38 -10.47 -8.12 14.96
C PHE A 38 -10.89 -7.54 16.32
N LYS A 39 -10.72 -8.39 17.34
CA LYS A 39 -10.80 -7.98 18.73
C LYS A 39 -9.52 -7.25 19.11
N VAL A 40 -9.57 -6.56 20.25
CA VAL A 40 -8.40 -5.86 20.82
C VAL A 40 -7.21 -6.80 21.02
N LYS A 41 -7.48 -8.05 21.43
CA LYS A 41 -6.44 -9.09 21.60
C LYS A 41 -5.71 -9.39 20.29
N ASP A 42 -6.43 -9.44 19.18
CA ASP A 42 -5.86 -9.73 17.86
C ASP A 42 -4.97 -8.58 17.38
N ALA A 43 -5.37 -7.33 17.66
CA ALA A 43 -4.56 -6.15 17.38
C ALA A 43 -3.25 -6.12 18.20
N ILE A 44 -3.31 -6.47 19.49
CA ILE A 44 -2.13 -6.58 20.35
C ILE A 44 -1.19 -7.67 19.81
N LEU A 45 -1.74 -8.85 19.47
CA LEU A 45 -0.98 -9.96 18.92
C LEU A 45 -0.33 -9.58 17.58
N LEU A 46 -1.04 -8.83 16.72
CA LEU A 46 -0.50 -8.35 15.46
C LEU A 46 0.69 -7.41 15.66
N VAL A 47 0.60 -6.44 16.58
CA VAL A 47 1.74 -5.54 16.87
C VAL A 47 2.93 -6.31 17.44
N ALA A 48 2.68 -7.27 18.35
CA ALA A 48 3.73 -8.13 18.88
C ALA A 48 4.39 -8.95 17.75
N ALA A 49 3.60 -9.53 16.84
CA ALA A 49 4.11 -10.27 15.70
C ALA A 49 4.93 -9.41 14.74
N ILE A 50 4.49 -8.17 14.43
CA ILE A 50 5.25 -7.21 13.61
C ILE A 50 6.58 -6.87 14.30
N SER A 51 6.56 -6.60 15.60
CA SER A 51 7.78 -6.27 16.35
C SER A 51 8.79 -7.43 16.33
N VAL A 52 8.33 -8.66 16.58
CA VAL A 52 9.18 -9.86 16.48
C VAL A 52 9.69 -10.05 15.06
N ALA A 53 8.83 -9.93 14.05
CA ALA A 53 9.23 -10.08 12.65
C ALA A 53 10.33 -9.08 12.27
N VAL A 54 10.22 -7.81 12.66
CA VAL A 54 11.24 -6.78 12.40
C VAL A 54 12.56 -7.10 13.13
N SER A 55 12.53 -7.66 14.33
CA SER A 55 13.76 -8.09 15.02
C SER A 55 14.39 -9.32 14.38
N VAL A 56 13.59 -10.27 13.90
CA VAL A 56 14.09 -11.53 13.32
C VAL A 56 14.56 -11.33 11.88
N ILE A 57 14.01 -10.37 11.12
CA ILE A 57 14.28 -10.18 9.69
C ILE A 57 15.78 -9.98 9.37
N VAL A 58 16.53 -9.44 10.32
CA VAL A 58 17.98 -9.20 10.20
C VAL A 58 18.77 -10.53 10.13
N PHE A 59 18.23 -11.60 10.70
CA PHE A 59 18.86 -12.93 10.73
C PHE A 59 18.38 -13.85 9.61
N ILE A 60 17.33 -13.48 8.87
CA ILE A 60 16.76 -14.32 7.82
C ILE A 60 17.56 -14.16 6.53
N PRO A 61 17.95 -15.26 5.85
CA PRO A 61 18.61 -15.19 4.56
C PRO A 61 17.81 -14.37 3.54
N GLN A 62 18.52 -13.53 2.79
CA GLN A 62 17.95 -12.66 1.75
C GLN A 62 17.03 -13.39 0.77
N LEU A 63 17.44 -14.58 0.31
CA LEU A 63 16.65 -15.40 -0.60
C LEU A 63 15.33 -15.88 0.03
N ALA A 64 15.32 -16.21 1.33
CA ALA A 64 14.10 -16.62 2.02
C ALA A 64 13.11 -15.44 2.16
N LEU A 65 13.62 -14.24 2.47
CA LEU A 65 12.79 -13.02 2.51
C LEU A 65 12.19 -12.68 1.14
N MET A 66 13.01 -12.79 0.09
CA MET A 66 12.56 -12.58 -1.28
C MET A 66 11.43 -13.56 -1.66
N ILE A 67 11.63 -14.86 -1.43
CA ILE A 67 10.60 -15.87 -1.74
C ILE A 67 9.32 -15.62 -0.94
N PHE A 68 9.45 -15.38 0.37
CA PHE A 68 8.30 -15.12 1.23
C PHE A 68 7.51 -13.89 0.77
N PHE A 69 8.20 -12.79 0.46
CA PHE A 69 7.57 -11.57 0.00
C PHE A 69 6.90 -11.75 -1.36
N LEU A 70 7.60 -12.34 -2.34
CA LEU A 70 7.05 -12.59 -3.67
C LEU A 70 5.81 -13.49 -3.61
N PHE A 71 5.84 -14.52 -2.75
CA PHE A 71 4.70 -15.38 -2.50
C PHE A 71 3.53 -14.61 -1.86
N ALA A 72 3.77 -13.90 -0.77
CA ALA A 72 2.74 -13.14 -0.06
C ALA A 72 2.09 -12.09 -0.96
N TYR A 73 2.89 -11.36 -1.75
CA TYR A 73 2.36 -10.37 -2.67
C TYR A 73 1.60 -10.98 -3.85
N SER A 74 2.11 -12.08 -4.42
CA SER A 74 1.41 -12.80 -5.49
C SER A 74 0.06 -13.33 -5.02
N LEU A 75 0.00 -13.85 -3.79
CA LEU A 75 -1.24 -14.30 -3.16
C LEU A 75 -2.20 -13.14 -2.94
N LEU A 76 -1.72 -11.98 -2.48
CA LEU A 76 -2.55 -10.78 -2.32
C LEU A 76 -3.14 -10.31 -3.65
N LEU A 77 -2.31 -10.20 -4.70
CA LEU A 77 -2.75 -9.85 -6.06
C LEU A 77 -3.79 -10.85 -6.58
N PHE A 78 -3.56 -12.14 -6.36
CA PHE A 78 -4.48 -13.19 -6.75
C PHE A 78 -5.83 -13.06 -6.04
N ILE A 79 -5.84 -12.95 -4.70
CA ILE A 79 -7.07 -12.85 -3.90
C ILE A 79 -7.90 -11.65 -4.35
N PHE A 80 -7.29 -10.48 -4.48
CA PHE A 80 -8.02 -9.28 -4.89
C PHE A 80 -8.57 -9.42 -6.30
N THR A 81 -7.76 -9.88 -7.24
CA THR A 81 -8.22 -10.04 -8.63
C THR A 81 -9.30 -11.11 -8.74
N TYR A 82 -9.21 -12.18 -7.95
CA TYR A 82 -10.25 -13.20 -7.86
C TYR A 82 -11.56 -12.64 -7.29
N LEU A 83 -11.49 -11.88 -6.20
CA LEU A 83 -12.64 -11.24 -5.57
C LEU A 83 -13.37 -10.26 -6.51
N PHE A 84 -12.60 -9.57 -7.35
CA PHE A 84 -13.11 -8.65 -8.36
C PHE A 84 -13.28 -9.29 -9.74
N SER A 85 -13.11 -10.62 -9.86
CA SER A 85 -13.22 -11.30 -11.16
C SER A 85 -14.66 -11.44 -11.65
N ASP A 86 -15.66 -11.32 -10.76
CA ASP A 86 -17.09 -11.30 -11.09
C ASP A 86 -17.54 -9.90 -11.55
N VAL A 87 -16.94 -9.44 -12.65
CA VAL A 87 -17.28 -8.18 -13.33
C VAL A 87 -18.05 -8.42 -14.62
N LYS A 88 -18.72 -7.36 -15.10
CA LYS A 88 -19.36 -7.37 -16.42
C LYS A 88 -18.36 -7.82 -17.49
N LYS A 89 -18.83 -8.59 -18.46
CA LYS A 89 -18.02 -9.14 -19.57
C LYS A 89 -17.16 -8.07 -20.26
N ALA A 90 -17.70 -6.85 -20.46
CA ALA A 90 -16.95 -5.73 -21.04
C ALA A 90 -15.69 -5.35 -20.23
N HIS A 91 -15.76 -5.36 -18.89
CA HIS A 91 -14.61 -5.04 -18.04
C HIS A 91 -13.60 -6.19 -17.99
N ALA A 92 -14.05 -7.44 -18.00
CA ALA A 92 -13.16 -8.60 -18.13
C ALA A 92 -12.38 -8.57 -19.45
N LYS A 93 -13.04 -8.23 -20.57
CA LYS A 93 -12.38 -8.03 -21.86
C LYS A 93 -11.36 -6.89 -21.82
N LEU A 94 -11.74 -5.73 -21.28
CA LEU A 94 -10.83 -4.58 -21.13
C LEU A 94 -9.59 -4.96 -20.31
N PHE A 95 -9.78 -5.72 -19.23
CA PHE A 95 -8.69 -6.21 -18.39
C PHE A 95 -7.73 -7.12 -19.17
N CYS A 96 -8.25 -8.12 -19.92
CA CYS A 96 -7.41 -8.99 -20.75
C CYS A 96 -6.66 -8.19 -21.83
N ILE A 97 -7.32 -7.23 -22.49
CA ILE A 97 -6.68 -6.37 -23.50
C ILE A 97 -5.55 -5.55 -22.86
N ALA A 98 -5.82 -4.91 -21.73
CA ALA A 98 -4.81 -4.13 -21.02
C ALA A 98 -3.60 -5.00 -20.62
N PHE A 99 -3.83 -6.20 -20.08
CA PHE A 99 -2.75 -7.13 -19.74
C PHE A 99 -1.97 -7.61 -20.96
N SER A 100 -2.64 -7.88 -22.07
CA SER A 100 -2.00 -8.27 -23.33
C SER A 100 -1.11 -7.15 -23.86
N VAL A 101 -1.63 -5.91 -23.90
CA VAL A 101 -0.86 -4.73 -24.34
C VAL A 101 0.36 -4.49 -23.45
N VAL A 102 0.19 -4.52 -22.12
CA VAL A 102 1.30 -4.32 -21.16
C VAL A 102 2.35 -5.43 -21.28
N SER A 103 1.93 -6.69 -21.43
CA SER A 103 2.86 -7.81 -21.58
C SER A 103 3.62 -7.72 -22.91
N PHE A 104 2.94 -7.33 -23.99
CA PHE A 104 3.55 -7.13 -25.29
C PHE A 104 4.57 -5.99 -25.27
N THR A 105 4.23 -4.83 -24.72
CA THR A 105 5.17 -3.70 -24.62
C THR A 105 6.38 -4.07 -23.78
N ALA A 106 6.19 -4.69 -22.62
CA ALA A 106 7.29 -5.18 -21.80
C ALA A 106 8.17 -6.21 -22.54
N ALA A 107 7.57 -7.14 -23.29
CA ALA A 107 8.30 -8.11 -24.11
C ALA A 107 9.14 -7.43 -25.20
N THR A 108 8.59 -6.44 -25.90
CA THR A 108 9.32 -5.68 -26.93
C THR A 108 10.49 -4.93 -26.32
N VAL A 109 10.32 -4.29 -25.15
CA VAL A 109 11.40 -3.61 -24.44
C VAL A 109 12.50 -4.62 -24.04
N CYS A 110 12.14 -5.80 -23.54
CA CYS A 110 13.11 -6.86 -23.26
C CYS A 110 13.87 -7.28 -24.52
N LEU A 111 13.18 -7.47 -25.64
CA LEU A 111 13.80 -7.91 -26.89
C LEU A 111 14.80 -6.87 -27.41
N PHE A 112 14.42 -5.60 -27.48
CA PHE A 112 15.32 -4.52 -27.89
C PHE A 112 16.52 -4.37 -26.94
N SER A 113 16.30 -4.53 -25.62
CA SER A 113 17.38 -4.47 -24.64
C SER A 113 18.32 -5.68 -24.74
N SER A 114 17.78 -6.85 -25.04
CA SER A 114 18.54 -8.10 -25.18
C SER A 114 19.45 -8.15 -26.40
N MET A 115 19.11 -7.39 -27.46
CA MET A 115 19.88 -7.29 -28.70
C MET A 115 21.32 -6.83 -28.47
N PHE A 116 21.60 -6.20 -27.32
CA PHE A 116 22.89 -5.60 -27.03
C PHE A 116 23.77 -6.36 -26.03
N SER A 117 23.28 -7.30 -25.20
CA SER A 117 24.23 -8.02 -24.32
C SER A 117 23.77 -9.25 -23.52
N ASP A 118 22.47 -9.55 -23.33
CA ASP A 118 22.07 -10.44 -22.22
C ASP A 118 21.05 -11.54 -22.56
N VAL A 119 21.45 -12.80 -22.35
CA VAL A 119 20.63 -14.00 -22.61
C VAL A 119 19.41 -14.04 -21.67
N LEU A 120 19.55 -13.54 -20.43
CA LEU A 120 18.45 -13.50 -19.46
C LEU A 120 17.28 -12.63 -19.93
N LEU A 121 17.57 -11.50 -20.59
CA LEU A 121 16.54 -10.61 -21.13
C LEU A 121 15.81 -11.23 -22.33
N ALA A 122 16.49 -12.08 -23.11
CA ALA A 122 15.86 -12.83 -24.19
C ALA A 122 14.83 -13.85 -23.65
N TYR A 123 15.15 -14.56 -22.56
CA TYR A 123 14.18 -15.40 -21.85
C TYR A 123 13.03 -14.56 -21.27
N GLY A 124 13.32 -13.34 -20.80
CA GLY A 124 12.29 -12.40 -20.35
C GLY A 124 11.32 -12.00 -21.45
N ALA A 125 11.82 -11.69 -22.66
CA ALA A 125 10.99 -11.41 -23.82
C ALA A 125 10.09 -12.62 -24.16
N ALA A 126 10.65 -13.83 -24.19
CA ALA A 126 9.89 -15.05 -24.47
C ALA A 126 8.79 -15.30 -23.41
N ALA A 127 9.10 -15.11 -22.13
CA ALA A 127 8.13 -15.27 -21.04
C ALA A 127 6.99 -14.24 -21.13
N LEU A 128 7.29 -12.98 -21.43
CA LEU A 128 6.29 -11.93 -21.56
C LEU A 128 5.46 -12.04 -22.84
N TYR A 129 6.05 -12.48 -23.96
CA TYR A 129 5.27 -12.85 -25.15
C TYR A 129 4.35 -14.04 -24.89
N SER A 130 4.81 -15.02 -24.10
CA SER A 130 3.95 -16.15 -23.69
C SER A 130 2.78 -15.66 -22.84
N LEU A 131 3.00 -14.74 -21.91
CA LEU A 131 1.93 -14.12 -21.12
C LEU A 131 0.98 -13.28 -21.98
N CYS A 132 1.49 -12.58 -22.99
CA CYS A 132 0.68 -11.89 -24.00
C CYS A 132 -0.20 -12.88 -24.78
N GLY A 133 0.35 -14.01 -25.20
CA GLY A 133 -0.40 -15.08 -25.86
C GLY A 133 -1.50 -15.67 -24.97
N LEU A 134 -1.17 -15.99 -23.71
CA LEU A 134 -2.14 -16.51 -22.74
C LEU A 134 -3.27 -15.51 -22.44
N SER A 135 -2.94 -14.21 -22.33
CA SER A 135 -3.96 -13.17 -22.14
C SER A 135 -4.85 -12.99 -23.37
N PHE A 136 -4.31 -13.15 -24.58
CA PHE A 136 -5.11 -13.19 -25.80
C PHE A 136 -6.02 -14.43 -25.87
N ILE A 137 -5.52 -15.61 -25.51
CA ILE A 137 -6.34 -16.83 -25.42
C ILE A 137 -7.48 -16.64 -24.39
N ALA A 138 -7.18 -16.04 -23.24
CA ALA A 138 -8.17 -15.71 -22.23
C ALA A 138 -9.23 -14.71 -22.75
N LEU A 139 -8.83 -13.73 -23.57
CA LEU A 139 -9.75 -12.81 -24.23
C LEU A 139 -10.71 -13.55 -25.19
N VAL A 140 -10.19 -14.45 -26.04
CA VAL A 140 -10.99 -15.27 -26.95
C VAL A 140 -11.93 -16.20 -26.17
N TYR A 141 -11.44 -16.81 -25.10
CA TYR A 141 -12.26 -17.64 -24.22
C TYR A 141 -13.41 -16.84 -23.60
N GLU A 142 -13.15 -15.62 -23.13
CA GLU A 142 -14.18 -14.76 -22.55
C GLU A 142 -15.20 -14.30 -23.59
N GLU A 143 -14.81 -14.12 -24.87
CA GLU A 143 -15.74 -13.84 -25.97
C GLU A 143 -16.77 -14.96 -26.13
N ASN A 144 -16.33 -16.21 -26.08
CA ASN A 144 -17.18 -17.38 -26.26
C ASN A 144 -17.95 -17.80 -25.00
N ARG A 145 -17.55 -17.29 -23.83
CA ARG A 145 -18.18 -17.62 -22.55
C ARG A 145 -19.56 -16.99 -22.42
N ARG A 146 -20.55 -17.83 -22.05
CA ARG A 146 -21.94 -17.44 -21.77
C ARG A 146 -22.25 -17.21 -20.28
N GLY A 147 -21.47 -17.78 -19.36
CA GLY A 147 -21.71 -17.69 -17.91
C GLY A 147 -20.92 -16.58 -17.20
N SER A 148 -21.53 -15.94 -16.20
CA SER A 148 -20.98 -14.77 -15.49
C SER A 148 -20.18 -15.07 -14.21
N GLY A 149 -19.88 -16.34 -13.88
CA GLY A 149 -19.19 -16.67 -12.63
C GLY A 149 -17.74 -16.17 -12.51
N ALA A 150 -17.15 -16.34 -11.32
CA ALA A 150 -15.75 -15.98 -11.03
C ALA A 150 -14.76 -16.56 -12.06
N ARG A 151 -13.69 -15.80 -12.34
CA ARG A 151 -12.73 -16.09 -13.42
C ARG A 151 -11.34 -16.26 -12.82
N TRP A 152 -10.99 -17.51 -12.50
CA TRP A 152 -9.68 -17.85 -11.95
C TRP A 152 -8.51 -17.45 -12.87
N TYR A 153 -8.71 -17.55 -14.19
CA TYR A 153 -7.68 -17.21 -15.18
C TYR A 153 -7.39 -15.71 -15.25
N LEU A 154 -8.34 -14.84 -14.87
CA LEU A 154 -8.06 -13.40 -14.71
C LEU A 154 -7.24 -13.17 -13.44
N ALA A 155 -7.54 -13.90 -12.38
CA ALA A 155 -6.86 -13.78 -11.09
C ALA A 155 -5.38 -14.17 -11.15
N THR A 156 -5.01 -15.08 -12.06
CA THR A 156 -3.61 -15.49 -12.26
C THR A 156 -2.78 -14.48 -13.05
N MET A 157 -3.37 -13.56 -13.83
CA MET A 157 -2.58 -12.66 -14.67
C MET A 157 -1.72 -11.66 -13.88
N PRO A 158 -2.25 -10.94 -12.87
CA PRO A 158 -1.44 -9.99 -12.09
C PRO A 158 -0.23 -10.60 -11.38
N PRO A 159 -0.34 -11.72 -10.63
CA PRO A 159 0.83 -12.31 -9.98
C PRO A 159 1.86 -12.80 -11.00
N VAL A 160 1.44 -13.40 -12.12
CA VAL A 160 2.38 -13.85 -13.16
C VAL A 160 3.10 -12.67 -13.82
N LEU A 161 2.38 -11.59 -14.13
CA LEU A 161 2.99 -10.37 -14.67
C LEU A 161 3.99 -9.76 -13.67
N PHE A 162 3.60 -9.66 -12.39
CA PHE A 162 4.47 -9.14 -11.34
C PHE A 162 5.76 -9.97 -11.20
N LEU A 163 5.64 -11.31 -11.14
CA LEU A 163 6.78 -12.20 -11.04
C LEU A 163 7.69 -12.11 -12.27
N ALA A 164 7.12 -12.07 -13.48
CA ALA A 164 7.90 -11.91 -14.70
C ALA A 164 8.66 -10.58 -14.71
N LEU A 165 7.97 -9.47 -14.37
CA LEU A 165 8.62 -8.16 -14.27
C LEU A 165 9.70 -8.15 -13.20
N TYR A 166 9.47 -8.76 -12.04
CA TYR A 166 10.48 -8.85 -10.98
C TYR A 166 11.72 -9.62 -11.46
N VAL A 167 11.55 -10.83 -11.99
CA VAL A 167 12.67 -11.70 -12.37
C VAL A 167 13.52 -11.09 -13.48
N PHE A 168 12.89 -10.45 -14.47
CA PHE A 168 13.61 -9.97 -15.65
C PHE A 168 14.00 -8.49 -15.60
N PHE A 169 13.29 -7.66 -14.82
CA PHE A 169 13.60 -6.23 -14.72
C PHE A 169 14.23 -5.80 -13.40
N ASN A 170 14.31 -6.63 -12.34
CA ASN A 170 14.81 -6.17 -11.03
C ASN A 170 16.19 -5.47 -11.06
N MET A 171 17.07 -5.85 -11.98
CA MET A 171 18.40 -5.25 -12.14
C MET A 171 18.44 -4.03 -13.07
N THR A 172 17.34 -3.72 -13.76
CA THR A 172 17.24 -2.60 -14.70
C THR A 172 16.85 -1.28 -14.03
N PRO A 173 17.19 -0.12 -14.62
CA PRO A 173 16.77 1.19 -14.12
C PRO A 173 15.26 1.44 -14.23
N ILE A 174 14.53 0.61 -14.98
CA ILE A 174 13.06 0.68 -15.05
C ILE A 174 12.45 0.17 -13.74
N TRP A 175 13.08 -0.83 -13.11
CA TRP A 175 12.57 -1.41 -11.87
C TRP A 175 12.70 -0.45 -10.69
N PHE A 176 13.90 0.07 -10.46
CA PHE A 176 14.16 1.03 -9.40
C PHE A 176 14.50 2.40 -9.99
N PRO A 177 13.78 3.48 -9.64
CA PRO A 177 12.76 3.56 -8.57
C PRO A 177 11.31 3.28 -9.02
N TYR A 178 11.02 3.23 -10.32
CA TYR A 178 9.67 3.41 -10.84
C TYR A 178 8.71 2.22 -10.59
N LEU A 179 8.99 1.03 -11.15
CA LEU A 179 8.10 -0.13 -10.97
C LEU A 179 8.03 -0.56 -9.51
N LEU A 180 9.15 -0.47 -8.79
CA LEU A 180 9.23 -0.79 -7.36
C LEU A 180 8.26 0.08 -6.55
N SER A 181 8.31 1.41 -6.75
CA SER A 181 7.38 2.33 -6.08
C SER A 181 5.95 2.10 -6.52
N MET A 182 5.69 1.85 -7.81
CA MET A 182 4.34 1.58 -8.30
C MET A 182 3.73 0.31 -7.68
N PHE A 183 4.47 -0.80 -7.65
CA PHE A 183 4.03 -2.03 -6.98
C PHE A 183 3.95 -1.85 -5.46
N GLY A 184 4.84 -1.07 -4.86
CA GLY A 184 4.76 -0.72 -3.43
C GLY A 184 3.46 0.01 -3.09
N LEU A 185 3.07 0.99 -3.91
CA LEU A 185 1.81 1.72 -3.74
C LEU A 185 0.59 0.80 -3.92
N ILE A 186 0.61 -0.07 -4.94
CA ILE A 186 -0.45 -1.07 -5.14
C ILE A 186 -0.52 -1.98 -3.91
N PHE A 187 0.61 -2.50 -3.43
CA PHE A 187 0.66 -3.34 -2.23
C PHE A 187 0.04 -2.62 -1.03
N ALA A 188 0.45 -1.37 -0.76
CA ALA A 188 -0.07 -0.57 0.34
C ALA A 188 -1.59 -0.40 0.24
N VAL A 189 -2.13 -0.07 -0.94
CA VAL A 189 -3.59 0.03 -1.13
C VAL A 189 -4.27 -1.31 -0.84
N LEU A 190 -3.77 -2.40 -1.43
CA LEU A 190 -4.39 -3.72 -1.29
C LEU A 190 -4.35 -4.24 0.16
N ILE A 191 -3.20 -4.17 0.84
CA ILE A 191 -3.09 -4.64 2.21
C ILE A 191 -3.94 -3.80 3.17
N THR A 192 -4.07 -2.50 2.91
CA THR A 192 -4.94 -1.61 3.68
C THR A 192 -6.41 -1.97 3.50
N LEU A 193 -6.86 -2.19 2.27
CA LEU A 193 -8.23 -2.63 2.01
C LEU A 193 -8.51 -3.99 2.66
N TYR A 194 -7.53 -4.90 2.58
CA TYR A 194 -7.63 -6.25 3.14
C TYR A 194 -7.75 -6.21 4.66
N ILE A 195 -6.71 -5.75 5.34
CA ILE A 195 -6.63 -5.75 6.80
C ILE A 195 -7.59 -4.72 7.40
N GLY A 196 -7.71 -3.53 6.80
CA GLY A 196 -8.56 -2.45 7.31
C GLY A 196 -10.04 -2.79 7.34
N SER A 197 -10.49 -3.74 6.52
CA SER A 197 -11.86 -4.26 6.59
C SER A 197 -12.14 -5.07 7.87
N LEU A 198 -11.11 -5.74 8.42
CA LEU A 198 -11.18 -6.57 9.62
C LEU A 198 -11.10 -5.75 10.91
N PHE A 199 -10.49 -4.57 10.87
CA PHE A 199 -10.34 -3.73 12.05
C PHE A 199 -11.64 -3.04 12.47
N THR A 200 -11.83 -2.96 13.78
CA THR A 200 -12.90 -2.19 14.42
C THR A 200 -12.34 -0.88 14.94
N TRP A 201 -13.19 0.12 15.17
CA TRP A 201 -12.76 1.40 15.73
C TRP A 201 -11.94 1.24 17.03
N LYS A 202 -12.36 0.35 17.93
CA LYS A 202 -11.67 0.11 19.20
C LYS A 202 -10.31 -0.57 18.99
N SER A 203 -10.24 -1.57 18.12
CA SER A 203 -8.97 -2.27 17.85
C SER A 203 -7.97 -1.36 17.12
N THR A 204 -8.45 -0.47 16.24
CA THR A 204 -7.60 0.52 15.56
C THR A 204 -6.98 1.51 16.54
N LEU A 205 -7.72 2.02 17.53
CA LEU A 205 -7.15 2.92 18.54
C LEU A 205 -6.00 2.28 19.32
N VAL A 206 -6.20 1.03 19.75
CA VAL A 206 -5.18 0.27 20.49
C VAL A 206 -3.99 -0.04 19.58
N PHE A 207 -4.25 -0.48 18.35
CA PHE A 207 -3.21 -0.74 17.35
C PHE A 207 -2.38 0.51 17.06
N ALA A 208 -3.01 1.67 16.86
CA ALA A 208 -2.34 2.93 16.60
C ALA A 208 -1.43 3.35 17.76
N GLY A 209 -1.94 3.30 18.99
CA GLY A 209 -1.14 3.65 20.17
C GLY A 209 0.06 2.72 20.34
N LEU A 210 -0.15 1.40 20.23
CA LEU A 210 0.91 0.40 20.38
C LEU A 210 1.93 0.46 19.24
N LEU A 211 1.47 0.57 18.00
CA LEU A 211 2.37 0.61 16.84
C LEU A 211 3.26 1.85 16.87
N THR A 212 2.70 3.02 17.20
CA THR A 212 3.51 4.25 17.32
C THR A 212 4.49 4.19 18.48
N PHE A 213 4.11 3.60 19.60
CA PHE A 213 5.06 3.35 20.69
C PHE A 213 6.22 2.46 20.23
N VAL A 214 5.91 1.34 19.55
CA VAL A 214 6.93 0.43 19.01
C VAL A 214 7.80 1.13 17.96
N ASP A 215 7.22 1.92 17.07
CA ASP A 215 7.95 2.66 16.03
C ASP A 215 8.93 3.68 16.64
N ILE A 216 8.50 4.43 17.65
CA ILE A 216 9.38 5.34 18.41
C ILE A 216 10.56 4.57 19.01
N VAL A 217 10.31 3.42 19.63
CA VAL A 217 11.38 2.58 20.24
C VAL A 217 12.30 1.99 19.15
N LEU A 218 11.75 1.49 18.05
CA LEU A 218 12.53 0.85 16.99
C LEU A 218 13.38 1.86 16.19
N VAL A 219 12.86 3.07 15.96
CA VAL A 219 13.54 4.11 15.18
C VAL A 219 14.48 4.95 16.04
N LEU A 220 14.00 5.51 17.16
CA LEU A 220 14.77 6.48 17.94
C LEU A 220 15.69 5.79 18.97
N VAL A 221 15.23 4.71 19.61
CA VAL A 221 15.97 4.06 20.70
C VAL A 221 16.92 3.00 20.16
N THR A 222 16.40 1.99 19.46
CA THR A 222 17.20 0.83 19.06
C THR A 222 17.86 0.98 17.68
N ARG A 223 17.37 1.87 16.82
CA ARG A 223 17.80 2.07 15.41
C ARG A 223 17.80 0.79 14.56
N THR A 224 17.14 -0.27 15.04
CA THR A 224 17.09 -1.57 14.39
C THR A 224 16.36 -1.52 13.05
N MET A 225 15.36 -0.63 12.94
CA MET A 225 14.62 -0.42 11.69
C MET A 225 15.53 0.08 10.55
N VAL A 226 16.53 0.91 10.85
CA VAL A 226 17.48 1.41 9.83
C VAL A 226 18.34 0.27 9.31
N SER A 227 18.78 -0.64 10.19
CA SER A 227 19.55 -1.84 9.83
C SER A 227 18.72 -2.85 9.04
N ALA A 228 17.46 -3.07 9.45
CA ALA A 228 16.54 -3.92 8.71
C ALA A 228 16.24 -3.35 7.31
N ALA A 229 16.05 -2.03 7.20
CA ALA A 229 15.78 -1.36 5.93
C ALA A 229 16.96 -1.46 4.95
N THR A 230 18.21 -1.35 5.41
CA THR A 230 19.38 -1.55 4.52
C THR A 230 19.50 -3.00 4.05
N HIS A 231 19.23 -3.98 4.92
CA HIS A 231 19.25 -5.40 4.54
C HIS A 231 18.14 -5.73 3.51
N VAL A 232 16.96 -5.14 3.67
CA VAL A 232 15.78 -5.38 2.83
C VAL A 232 15.83 -4.58 1.52
N SER A 233 16.29 -3.33 1.54
CA SER A 233 16.40 -2.49 0.33
C SER A 233 17.36 -3.07 -0.70
N GLY A 234 18.39 -3.80 -0.26
CA GLY A 234 19.29 -4.56 -1.15
C GLY A 234 18.58 -5.60 -2.01
N LEU A 235 17.42 -6.11 -1.58
CA LEU A 235 16.63 -7.10 -2.32
C LEU A 235 15.74 -6.48 -3.41
N ARG A 236 15.66 -5.15 -3.49
CA ARG A 236 14.79 -4.42 -4.44
C ARG A 236 13.35 -4.94 -4.43
N LEU A 237 12.84 -5.27 -3.24
CA LEU A 237 11.46 -5.67 -3.02
C LEU A 237 10.58 -4.43 -2.85
N PRO A 238 9.32 -4.45 -3.31
CA PRO A 238 8.38 -3.36 -3.09
C PRO A 238 7.91 -3.37 -1.63
N MET A 239 8.80 -3.03 -0.71
CA MET A 239 8.57 -2.83 0.74
C MET A 239 8.77 -1.37 1.18
N LEU A 240 9.26 -0.53 0.26
CA LEU A 240 9.47 0.90 0.43
C LEU A 240 9.01 1.60 -0.85
N VAL A 241 8.43 2.79 -0.70
CA VAL A 241 8.20 3.70 -1.82
C VAL A 241 9.33 4.72 -1.81
N VAL A 242 10.02 4.86 -2.95
CA VAL A 242 11.13 5.79 -3.13
C VAL A 242 10.79 6.77 -4.23
N LEU A 243 10.76 8.06 -3.89
CA LEU A 243 10.42 9.12 -4.83
C LEU A 243 11.49 10.23 -4.80
N PRO A 244 11.77 10.86 -5.95
CA PRO A 244 12.58 12.06 -5.97
C PRO A 244 11.86 13.20 -5.25
N THR A 245 12.60 14.07 -4.57
CA THR A 245 11.97 15.22 -3.90
C THR A 245 11.39 16.22 -4.89
N LEU A 246 10.30 16.87 -4.50
CA LEU A 246 9.69 17.97 -5.25
C LEU A 246 9.54 19.22 -4.35
N PRO A 247 10.27 20.33 -4.61
CA PRO A 247 11.22 20.55 -5.70
C PRO A 247 12.48 19.67 -5.63
N GLN A 248 13.13 19.46 -6.77
CA GLN A 248 14.31 18.60 -6.86
C GLN A 248 15.45 19.20 -6.05
N ILE A 249 15.95 18.44 -5.07
CA ILE A 249 17.09 18.82 -4.24
C ILE A 249 18.27 17.99 -4.71
N THR A 250 19.34 18.65 -5.17
CA THR A 250 20.57 17.98 -5.57
C THR A 250 21.68 18.24 -4.56
N ILE A 251 22.26 17.17 -4.01
CA ILE A 251 23.45 17.23 -3.17
C ILE A 251 24.60 16.59 -3.95
N ASN A 252 25.69 17.34 -4.15
CA ASN A 252 26.89 16.87 -4.87
C ASN A 252 26.59 16.27 -6.26
N GLY A 253 25.64 16.86 -7.00
CA GLY A 253 25.24 16.37 -8.34
C GLY A 253 24.30 15.15 -8.33
N SER A 254 23.97 14.59 -7.17
CA SER A 254 23.00 13.49 -7.02
C SER A 254 21.65 14.01 -6.54
N THR A 255 20.56 13.51 -7.13
CA THR A 255 19.20 13.84 -6.69
C THR A 255 18.91 13.15 -5.37
N LEU A 256 18.41 13.89 -4.38
CA LEU A 256 17.97 13.33 -3.12
C LEU A 256 16.66 12.56 -3.34
N PHE A 257 16.63 11.31 -2.88
CA PHE A 257 15.42 10.50 -2.85
C PHE A 257 14.93 10.37 -1.42
N MET A 258 13.62 10.53 -1.25
CA MET A 258 12.95 10.23 0.01
C MET A 258 12.34 8.84 -0.08
N SER A 259 12.33 8.13 1.05
CA SER A 259 11.75 6.80 1.16
C SER A 259 10.76 6.72 2.31
N LEU A 260 9.67 5.98 2.10
CA LEU A 260 8.65 5.73 3.12
C LEU A 260 8.29 4.25 3.19
N GLY A 261 8.09 3.77 4.41
CA GLY A 261 7.63 2.43 4.71
C GLY A 261 6.25 2.16 4.13
N LEU A 262 6.04 0.98 3.54
CA LEU A 262 4.68 0.53 3.24
C LEU A 262 3.82 0.40 4.50
N GLY A 263 4.45 0.13 5.65
CA GLY A 263 3.78 0.14 6.95
C GLY A 263 3.16 1.50 7.29
N ASP A 264 3.83 2.61 6.98
CA ASP A 264 3.33 3.96 7.24
C ASP A 264 2.16 4.31 6.30
N LEU A 265 2.27 3.94 5.02
CA LEU A 265 1.15 4.09 4.07
C LEU A 265 -0.06 3.25 4.48
N PHE A 266 0.18 2.00 4.89
CA PHE A 266 -0.86 1.13 5.44
C PHE A 266 -1.52 1.76 6.67
N PHE A 267 -0.72 2.28 7.59
CA PHE A 267 -1.19 2.86 8.83
C PHE A 267 -2.06 4.10 8.59
N ALA A 268 -1.62 5.03 7.73
CA ALA A 268 -2.42 6.19 7.35
C ALA A 268 -3.73 5.77 6.68
N GLY A 269 -3.69 4.79 5.77
CA GLY A 269 -4.88 4.29 5.10
C GLY A 269 -5.86 3.60 6.05
N LEU A 270 -5.36 2.83 7.02
CA LEU A 270 -6.17 2.20 8.06
C LEU A 270 -6.92 3.24 8.90
N LEU A 271 -6.21 4.28 9.36
CA LEU A 271 -6.82 5.37 10.14
C LEU A 271 -7.90 6.10 9.32
N ALA A 272 -7.62 6.39 8.05
CA ALA A 272 -8.57 7.03 7.14
C ALA A 272 -9.84 6.20 6.93
N VAL A 273 -9.70 4.88 6.72
CA VAL A 273 -10.85 3.95 6.60
C VAL A 273 -11.68 3.93 7.87
N GLN A 274 -11.05 3.98 9.04
CA GLN A 274 -11.78 3.92 10.31
C GLN A 274 -12.48 5.25 10.62
N MET A 275 -11.88 6.39 10.23
CA MET A 275 -12.57 7.68 10.23
C MET A 275 -13.76 7.67 9.27
N TYR A 276 -13.61 7.06 8.10
CA TYR A 276 -14.70 6.89 7.13
C TYR A 276 -15.86 6.11 7.73
N LYS A 277 -15.59 4.94 8.32
CA LYS A 277 -16.61 4.09 8.96
C LYS A 277 -17.33 4.79 10.11
N LYS A 278 -16.62 5.60 10.91
CA LYS A 278 -17.18 6.19 12.13
C LYS A 278 -17.82 7.57 11.94
N PHE A 279 -17.22 8.42 11.13
CA PHE A 279 -17.59 9.84 10.99
C PHE A 279 -18.01 10.21 9.57
N GLY A 280 -17.95 9.26 8.63
CA GLY A 280 -18.36 9.45 7.25
C GLY A 280 -17.27 10.01 6.34
N ARG A 281 -17.66 10.18 5.07
CA ARG A 281 -16.74 10.46 3.95
C ARG A 281 -15.96 11.76 4.09
N THR A 282 -16.64 12.85 4.42
CA THR A 282 -16.02 14.19 4.48
C THR A 282 -14.91 14.25 5.52
N ILE A 283 -15.15 13.67 6.70
CA ILE A 283 -14.17 13.66 7.79
C ILE A 283 -12.98 12.76 7.45
N ALA A 284 -13.19 11.65 6.75
CA ALA A 284 -12.08 10.80 6.29
C ALA A 284 -11.13 11.54 5.34
N PHE A 285 -11.68 12.32 4.38
CA PHE A 285 -10.86 13.16 3.50
C PHE A 285 -10.13 14.25 4.25
N LEU A 286 -10.80 14.92 5.19
CA LEU A 286 -10.18 15.94 6.03
C LEU A 286 -9.04 15.35 6.87
N SER A 287 -9.25 14.16 7.41
CA SER A 287 -8.22 13.43 8.16
C SER A 287 -7.04 13.02 7.29
N ALA A 288 -7.28 12.53 6.06
CA ALA A 288 -6.22 12.24 5.09
C ALA A 288 -5.39 13.49 4.74
N ALA A 289 -6.06 14.63 4.53
CA ALA A 289 -5.41 15.90 4.29
C ALA A 289 -4.58 16.36 5.51
N ALA A 290 -5.11 16.22 6.73
CA ALA A 290 -4.41 16.58 7.95
C ALA A 290 -3.18 15.71 8.21
N MET A 291 -3.28 14.38 7.96
CA MET A 291 -2.13 13.47 8.03
C MET A 291 -1.03 13.85 7.04
N SER A 292 -1.40 14.12 5.78
CA SER A 292 -0.44 14.56 4.74
C SER A 292 0.19 15.92 5.08
N PHE A 293 -0.58 16.89 5.58
CA PHE A 293 -0.05 18.18 5.99
C PHE A 293 0.90 18.09 7.18
N SER A 294 0.57 17.27 8.20
CA SER A 294 1.49 16.97 9.29
C SER A 294 2.77 16.34 8.77
N PHE A 295 2.65 15.38 7.86
CA PHE A 295 3.78 14.70 7.24
C PHE A 295 4.71 15.70 6.51
N LEU A 296 4.15 16.62 5.73
CA LEU A 296 4.88 17.72 5.07
C LEU A 296 5.69 18.58 6.06
N ILE A 297 5.07 18.96 7.20
CA ILE A 297 5.75 19.80 8.21
C ILE A 297 6.95 19.05 8.82
N PHE A 298 6.76 17.77 9.18
CA PHE A 298 7.83 16.97 9.76
C PHE A 298 8.94 16.67 8.73
N GLU A 299 8.61 16.39 7.47
CA GLU A 299 9.63 16.23 6.43
C GLU A 299 10.42 17.50 6.19
N ALA A 300 9.76 18.66 6.13
CA ALA A 300 10.46 19.93 6.06
C ALA A 300 11.40 20.11 7.27
N PHE A 301 10.97 19.75 8.48
CA PHE A 301 11.84 19.77 9.65
C PHE A 301 13.05 18.83 9.48
N ILE A 302 12.83 17.58 9.09
CA ILE A 302 13.89 16.57 8.88
C ILE A 302 14.93 17.05 7.86
N LEU A 303 14.48 17.60 6.72
CA LEU A 303 15.35 18.07 5.64
C LEU A 303 16.18 19.28 6.04
N ASN A 304 15.63 20.21 6.83
CA ASN A 304 16.36 21.41 7.25
C ASN A 304 17.32 21.14 8.43
N PHE A 305 16.97 20.24 9.35
CA PHE A 305 17.81 19.91 10.52
C PHE A 305 18.71 18.69 10.31
N ARG A 306 18.71 18.07 9.10
CA ARG A 306 19.52 16.90 8.72
C ARG A 306 19.39 15.72 9.69
N ILE A 307 18.18 15.47 10.19
CA ILE A 307 17.88 14.31 11.02
C ILE A 307 17.90 13.06 10.11
N ARG A 308 18.59 11.99 10.53
CA ARG A 308 18.78 10.79 9.68
C ARG A 308 17.53 9.94 9.49
N ALA A 309 16.68 9.83 10.52
CA ALA A 309 15.47 9.00 10.49
C ALA A 309 14.49 9.53 11.53
N PHE A 310 13.19 9.41 11.24
CA PHE A 310 12.12 9.81 12.14
C PHE A 310 10.95 8.82 12.04
N PRO A 311 10.22 8.53 13.14
CA PRO A 311 9.10 7.58 13.11
C PRO A 311 7.96 8.10 12.22
N GLY A 312 7.65 7.38 11.14
CA GLY A 312 6.61 7.78 10.18
C GLY A 312 5.22 7.76 10.82
N THR A 313 4.96 6.79 11.69
CA THR A 313 3.67 6.67 12.39
C THR A 313 3.39 7.88 13.29
N LEU A 314 4.42 8.45 13.91
CA LEU A 314 4.29 9.64 14.75
C LEU A 314 3.85 10.85 13.91
N MET A 315 4.46 11.05 12.75
CA MET A 315 4.11 12.13 11.82
C MET A 315 2.64 12.04 11.39
N ILE A 316 2.15 10.82 11.17
CA ILE A 316 0.77 10.52 10.78
C ILE A 316 -0.19 10.77 11.96
N ILE A 317 0.11 10.24 13.15
CA ILE A 317 -0.75 10.43 14.34
C ILE A 317 -0.93 11.91 14.67
N CYS A 318 0.13 12.71 14.56
CA CYS A 318 0.06 14.15 14.83
C CYS A 318 -0.98 14.88 13.95
N GLY A 319 -1.15 14.47 12.70
CA GLY A 319 -2.19 15.01 11.82
C GLY A 319 -3.58 14.42 12.08
N TRP A 320 -3.65 13.12 12.38
CA TRP A 320 -4.92 12.41 12.56
C TRP A 320 -5.62 12.70 13.89
N LEU A 321 -4.88 12.72 14.99
CA LEU A 321 -5.41 12.77 16.37
C LEU A 321 -6.24 14.04 16.65
N PRO A 322 -5.83 15.25 16.22
CA PRO A 322 -6.63 16.46 16.42
C PRO A 322 -8.01 16.38 15.75
N ILE A 323 -8.07 15.88 14.51
CA ILE A 323 -9.32 15.73 13.76
C ILE A 323 -10.24 14.72 14.46
N MET A 324 -9.68 13.59 14.90
CA MET A 324 -10.42 12.57 15.64
C MET A 324 -11.00 13.12 16.95
N PHE A 325 -10.21 13.88 17.71
CA PHE A 325 -10.63 14.44 18.99
C PHE A 325 -11.73 15.50 18.82
N LEU A 326 -11.58 16.42 17.87
CA LEU A 326 -12.56 17.47 17.58
C LEU A 326 -13.94 16.88 17.20
N GLU A 327 -13.96 15.89 16.31
CA GLU A 327 -15.22 15.25 15.89
C GLU A 327 -15.83 14.36 16.98
N SER A 328 -15.00 13.73 17.81
CA SER A 328 -15.50 12.97 18.96
C SER A 328 -16.17 13.88 20.00
N LEU A 329 -15.65 15.09 20.21
CA LEU A 329 -16.28 16.09 21.09
C LEU A 329 -17.59 16.61 20.51
N LYS A 330 -17.62 16.99 19.22
CA LYS A 330 -18.81 17.48 18.54
C LYS A 330 -19.98 16.49 18.63
N ASN A 331 -19.70 15.21 18.37
CA ASN A 331 -20.71 14.16 18.46
C ASN A 331 -21.20 13.92 19.90
N SER A 332 -20.32 14.04 20.90
CA SER A 332 -20.70 13.92 22.31
C SER A 332 -21.60 15.08 22.77
N THR A 333 -21.36 16.29 22.28
CA THR A 333 -22.20 17.47 22.55
C THR A 333 -23.55 17.38 21.88
N ALA A 334 -23.59 16.95 20.61
CA ALA A 334 -24.84 16.75 19.87
C ALA A 334 -25.73 15.66 20.52
N ALA A 335 -25.12 14.57 20.99
CA ALA A 335 -25.84 13.51 21.72
C ALA A 335 -26.46 14.04 23.02
N LYS A 336 -25.75 14.89 23.77
CA LYS A 336 -26.27 15.52 25.00
C LYS A 336 -27.43 16.48 24.74
N GLN A 337 -27.41 17.23 23.62
CA GLN A 337 -28.50 18.14 23.24
C GLN A 337 -29.76 17.37 22.80
N ALA A 338 -29.61 16.25 22.09
CA ALA A 338 -30.74 15.41 21.68
C ALA A 338 -31.45 14.73 22.87
N THR A 339 -30.74 14.46 23.96
CA THR A 339 -31.30 13.86 25.19
C THR A 339 -31.94 14.87 26.14
N ASN A 340 -31.88 16.19 25.85
CA ASN A 340 -32.43 17.23 26.73
C ASN A 340 -33.28 18.26 25.96
N PRO A 341 -34.42 17.87 25.36
CA PRO A 341 -35.27 18.76 24.56
C PRO A 341 -36.07 19.79 25.38
N THR A 342 -36.05 19.74 26.71
CA THR A 342 -36.92 20.54 27.60
C THR A 342 -36.26 21.78 28.21
N GLY A 343 -35.11 22.23 27.69
CA GLY A 343 -34.39 23.40 28.22
C GLY A 343 -34.71 24.75 27.58
N SER A 344 -35.64 24.84 26.62
CA SER A 344 -35.93 26.07 25.86
C SER A 344 -37.35 26.61 26.03
N LEU A 345 -37.95 26.41 27.21
CA LEU A 345 -39.16 27.10 27.63
C LEU A 345 -39.03 27.46 29.12
N LEU A 346 -38.27 28.52 29.42
CA LEU A 346 -38.48 29.40 30.56
C LEU A 346 -37.96 30.80 30.21
#